data_AF-A0A1Q7WF16-F1
#
_entry.id   AF-A0A1Q7WF16-F1
#
_cell.length_a   1.000
_cell.length_b   1.000
_cell.length_c   1.000
_cell.angle_alpha   90.00
_cell.angle_beta   90.00
_cell.angle_gamma   90.00
#
_symmetry.space_group_name_H-M   'P 1'
#
loop_
_entity.id
_entity.type
_entity.pdbx_description
1 polymer ?
#
loop_
_entity_poly.entity_id
_entity_poly.type
_entity_poly.pdbx_seq_one_letter_code
_entity_poly.pdbx_strand_id
1 'polypeptide(L)'
;MSLEYELEPKVNEISRLALERYAESLRGTGFKLDGNGSIVVNPDEPSLDEPPKVRKRLENVWRENWRVFNDLLNEVLYRFRTFYRLDPLDFTTLISNLGGTRRGVAPADGRPTSVHDRLSYADDRWVSSVDGMIKEGHWGGPAEGSFYDQFLHPFHGAVEQQKAYVRELSLVAQSYHDAVAAAGRDLRRIADACIARLNGERDRTELITSLSVVSIIGGALAFFPPFATVAGAVSLGAGITSFVASEGASEDQTPQRVTIDGGEPRLILQSTWLAILGIESLLADLDDALGRGLNQDLQGRSSFASPGLRLMRPDIADRPGEFTRLTIGSAPGVPLAESPVVASIVDLYRAGYVNLAGAAYEYDRAAAKLGACTIAHPLTRFFPRSVPLFHEACDVLVGILRNTSGSLADAGRALVQVATSYQPRTRSYGPAPPTRSWKARRILRTN
;
A
#
# COMPACT_ATOMS: atom_id res chain seq x y z
N MET A 1 18.19 11.79 -6.79
CA MET A 1 18.60 13.21 -6.83
C MET A 1 17.44 13.98 -6.24
N SER A 2 17.65 14.78 -5.19
CA SER A 2 16.55 15.43 -4.47
C SER A 2 15.99 16.61 -5.27
N LEU A 3 14.71 16.93 -5.08
CA LEU A 3 14.10 18.11 -5.70
C LEU A 3 14.81 19.41 -5.28
N GLU A 4 15.32 19.48 -4.05
CA GLU A 4 16.13 20.59 -3.58
C GLU A 4 17.34 20.87 -4.48
N TYR A 5 18.12 19.83 -4.82
CA TYR A 5 19.31 19.97 -5.66
C TYR A 5 18.98 20.48 -7.07
N GLU A 6 17.82 20.10 -7.60
CA GLU A 6 17.40 20.45 -8.95
C GLU A 6 16.67 21.80 -9.04
N LEU A 7 15.91 22.17 -7.99
CA LEU A 7 15.10 23.39 -7.96
C LEU A 7 15.83 24.58 -7.36
N GLU A 8 16.67 24.43 -6.34
CA GLU A 8 17.32 25.57 -5.68
C GLU A 8 18.15 26.45 -6.65
N PRO A 9 18.92 25.90 -7.61
CA PRO A 9 19.59 26.72 -8.62
C PRO A 9 18.59 27.53 -9.48
N LYS A 10 17.44 26.94 -9.82
CA LYS A 10 16.39 27.60 -10.61
C LYS A 10 15.67 28.67 -9.80
N VAL A 11 15.40 28.42 -8.51
CA VAL A 11 14.79 29.38 -7.58
C VAL A 11 15.67 30.62 -7.43
N ASN A 12 16.98 30.43 -7.28
CA ASN A 12 17.94 31.54 -7.22
C ASN A 12 17.99 32.32 -8.53
N GLU A 13 17.92 31.63 -9.67
CA GLU A 13 17.88 32.26 -10.99
C GLU A 13 16.59 33.06 -11.24
N ILE A 14 15.42 32.55 -10.82
CA ILE A 14 14.14 33.27 -10.86
C ILE A 14 14.24 34.56 -10.04
N SER A 15 14.80 34.47 -8.82
CA SER A 15 14.99 35.65 -7.96
C SER A 15 15.85 36.71 -8.64
N ARG A 16 17.00 36.31 -9.19
CA ARG A 16 17.92 37.21 -9.90
C ARG A 16 17.25 37.89 -11.09
N LEU A 17 16.67 37.09 -12.01
CA LEU A 17 16.07 37.60 -13.25
C LEU A 17 14.83 38.47 -12.99
N ALA A 18 14.00 38.10 -12.00
CA ALA A 18 12.83 38.89 -11.64
C ALA A 18 13.24 40.29 -11.14
N LEU A 19 14.27 40.37 -10.30
CA LEU A 19 14.80 41.63 -9.78
C LEU A 19 15.44 42.48 -10.89
N GLU A 20 16.24 41.87 -11.76
CA GLU A 20 16.86 42.55 -12.92
C GLU A 20 15.79 43.15 -13.83
N ARG A 21 14.78 42.36 -14.19
CA ARG A 21 13.72 42.81 -15.09
C ARG A 21 12.79 43.84 -14.45
N TYR A 22 12.59 43.78 -13.14
CA TYR A 22 11.92 44.85 -12.42
C TYR A 22 12.75 46.14 -12.45
N ALA A 23 14.06 46.06 -12.21
CA ALA A 23 14.95 47.22 -12.33
C ALA A 23 14.97 47.82 -13.74
N GLU A 24 14.91 46.98 -14.78
CA GLU A 24 14.74 47.44 -16.17
C GLU A 24 13.42 48.18 -16.40
N SER A 25 12.33 47.71 -15.79
CA SER A 25 11.02 48.40 -15.89
C SER A 25 11.00 49.79 -15.24
N LEU A 26 11.96 50.06 -14.34
CA LEU A 26 12.15 51.39 -13.74
C LEU A 26 12.99 52.33 -14.62
N ARG A 27 13.70 51.84 -15.65
CA ARG A 27 14.50 52.70 -16.53
C ARG A 27 13.61 53.71 -17.24
N GLY A 28 14.07 54.96 -17.30
CA GLY A 28 13.33 56.06 -17.91
C GLY A 28 12.18 56.61 -17.05
N THR A 29 11.94 56.05 -15.86
CA THR A 29 10.98 56.59 -14.89
C THR A 29 11.64 57.58 -13.91
N GLY A 30 12.98 57.64 -13.89
CA GLY A 30 13.81 58.41 -12.96
C GLY A 30 13.76 57.90 -11.51
N PHE A 31 13.39 56.64 -11.32
CA PHE A 31 13.51 55.88 -10.08
C PHE A 31 14.42 54.67 -10.30
N LYS A 32 15.06 54.18 -9.23
CA LYS A 32 15.84 52.95 -9.23
C LYS A 32 15.65 52.18 -7.93
N LEU A 33 16.02 50.91 -7.93
CA LEU A 33 16.22 50.13 -6.71
C LEU A 33 17.58 50.48 -6.12
N ASP A 34 17.63 50.78 -4.83
CA ASP A 34 18.88 50.88 -4.08
C ASP A 34 19.41 49.49 -3.68
N GLY A 35 20.63 49.45 -3.14
CA GLY A 35 21.27 48.20 -2.69
C GLY A 35 20.55 47.50 -1.52
N ASN A 36 19.57 48.16 -0.90
CA ASN A 36 18.74 47.62 0.17
C ASN A 36 17.36 47.18 -0.32
N GLY A 37 17.10 47.21 -1.64
CA GLY A 37 15.80 46.84 -2.21
C GLY A 37 14.69 47.84 -1.90
N SER A 38 15.00 49.14 -1.92
CA SER A 38 14.02 50.23 -1.80
C SER A 38 14.00 51.10 -3.05
N ILE A 39 12.81 51.65 -3.37
CA ILE A 39 12.65 52.61 -4.46
C ILE A 39 13.21 53.96 -4.04
N VAL A 40 14.22 54.43 -4.77
CA VAL A 40 14.84 55.74 -4.61
C VAL A 40 14.82 56.51 -5.92
N VAL A 41 14.94 57.83 -5.82
CA VAL A 41 15.13 58.67 -7.00
C VAL A 41 16.46 58.30 -7.67
N ASN A 42 16.44 58.14 -8.99
CA ASN A 42 17.66 57.92 -9.76
C ASN A 42 18.32 59.28 -10.06
N PRO A 43 19.49 59.60 -9.49
CA PRO A 43 20.18 60.85 -9.79
C PRO A 43 20.74 60.89 -11.23
N ASP A 44 20.93 59.72 -11.84
CA ASP A 44 21.59 59.54 -13.14
C ASP A 44 20.60 59.59 -14.31
N GLU A 45 19.31 59.37 -14.02
CA GLU A 45 18.20 59.54 -14.97
C GLU A 45 17.28 60.63 -14.42
N PRO A 46 17.44 61.90 -14.86
CA PRO A 46 16.56 62.96 -14.41
C PRO A 46 15.13 62.65 -14.85
N SER A 47 14.25 62.24 -13.91
CA SER A 47 12.81 62.28 -14.16
C SER A 47 12.46 63.74 -14.46
N LEU A 48 11.87 63.96 -15.64
CA LEU A 48 10.90 64.99 -16.04
C LEU A 48 10.75 66.21 -15.10
N ASP A 49 10.66 67.42 -15.68
CA ASP A 49 10.32 68.73 -15.05
C ASP A 49 8.97 68.74 -14.28
N GLU A 50 8.72 67.76 -13.43
CA GLU A 50 7.49 67.56 -12.72
C GLU A 50 7.52 68.28 -11.36
N PRO A 51 6.44 68.96 -10.98
CA PRO A 51 6.33 69.62 -9.70
C PRO A 51 6.60 68.64 -8.52
N PRO A 52 7.23 69.08 -7.41
CA PRO A 52 7.59 68.22 -6.27
C PRO A 52 6.44 67.36 -5.70
N LYS A 53 5.20 67.85 -5.76
CA LYS A 53 4.00 67.11 -5.32
C LYS A 53 3.67 65.92 -6.23
N VAL A 54 3.92 66.03 -7.53
CA VAL A 54 3.69 64.96 -8.52
C VAL A 54 4.77 63.89 -8.34
N ARG A 55 6.04 64.30 -8.18
CA ARG A 55 7.16 63.40 -7.92
C ARG A 55 6.96 62.52 -6.68
N LYS A 56 6.53 63.12 -5.56
CA LYS A 56 6.22 62.37 -4.32
C LYS A 56 5.06 61.39 -4.49
N ARG A 57 4.07 61.72 -5.34
CA ARG A 57 2.94 60.84 -5.64
C ARG A 57 3.39 59.63 -6.48
N LEU A 58 4.22 59.87 -7.50
CA LEU A 58 4.80 58.80 -8.33
C LEU A 58 5.74 57.89 -7.52
N GLU A 59 6.56 58.47 -6.65
CA GLU A 59 7.41 57.71 -5.73
C GLU A 59 6.59 56.74 -4.86
N ASN A 60 5.47 57.21 -4.30
CA ASN A 60 4.57 56.36 -3.52
C ASN A 60 3.95 55.23 -4.37
N VAL A 61 3.60 55.49 -5.63
CA VAL A 61 3.08 54.47 -6.55
C VAL A 61 4.13 53.41 -6.83
N TRP A 62 5.38 53.82 -7.10
CA TRP A 62 6.47 52.87 -7.35
C TRP A 62 6.85 52.07 -6.11
N ARG A 63 6.86 52.67 -4.91
CA ARG A 63 7.05 51.96 -3.65
C ARG A 63 5.97 50.89 -3.42
N GLU A 64 4.71 51.22 -3.70
CA GLU A 64 3.62 50.25 -3.58
C GLU A 64 3.73 49.13 -4.63
N ASN A 65 4.04 49.47 -5.88
CA ASN A 65 4.27 48.47 -6.93
C ASN A 65 5.44 47.54 -6.59
N TRP A 66 6.51 48.07 -6.00
CA TRP A 66 7.65 47.30 -5.52
C TRP A 66 7.26 46.36 -4.39
N ARG A 67 6.51 46.86 -3.39
CA ARG A 67 6.01 46.05 -2.28
C ARG A 67 5.22 44.84 -2.79
N VAL A 68 4.23 45.09 -3.66
CA VAL A 68 3.40 44.03 -4.25
C VAL A 68 4.23 43.04 -5.07
N PHE A 69 5.19 43.53 -5.85
CA PHE A 69 6.08 42.68 -6.64
C PHE A 69 6.98 41.81 -5.75
N ASN A 70 7.60 42.40 -4.74
CA ASN A 70 8.51 41.72 -3.83
C ASN A 70 7.78 40.67 -2.96
N ASP A 71 6.57 40.99 -2.49
CA ASP A 71 5.72 40.04 -1.78
C ASP A 71 5.39 38.82 -2.66
N LEU A 72 5.01 39.06 -3.92
CA LEU A 72 4.72 37.99 -4.88
C LEU A 72 5.96 37.15 -5.22
N LEU A 73 7.12 37.79 -5.42
CA LEU A 73 8.38 37.09 -5.65
C LEU A 73 8.71 36.17 -4.47
N ASN A 74 8.68 36.70 -3.24
CA ASN A 74 8.97 35.91 -2.05
C ASN A 74 8.00 34.74 -1.86
N GLU A 75 6.71 34.94 -2.17
CA GLU A 75 5.71 33.87 -2.14
C GLU A 75 6.02 32.75 -3.15
N VAL A 76 6.37 33.10 -4.40
CA VAL A 76 6.76 32.12 -5.42
C VAL A 76 7.99 31.31 -4.97
N LEU A 77 9.03 31.99 -4.48
CA LEU A 77 10.26 31.34 -4.01
C LEU A 77 9.97 30.43 -2.80
N TYR A 78 9.15 30.89 -1.86
CA TYR A 78 8.74 30.12 -0.69
C TYR A 78 7.97 28.84 -1.07
N ARG A 79 7.09 28.93 -2.07
CA ARG A 79 6.31 27.77 -2.54
C ARG A 79 7.20 26.72 -3.20
N PHE A 80 8.13 27.10 -4.07
CA PHE A 80 9.10 26.12 -4.61
C PHE A 80 9.86 25.40 -3.49
N ARG A 81 10.33 26.15 -2.50
CA ARG A 81 11.06 25.60 -1.34
C ARG A 81 10.22 24.66 -0.48
N THR A 82 8.90 24.87 -0.41
CA THR A 82 7.99 23.97 0.29
C THR A 82 8.04 22.54 -0.27
N PHE A 83 8.30 22.39 -1.58
CA PHE A 83 8.35 21.10 -2.25
C PHE A 83 9.71 20.38 -2.17
N TYR A 84 10.74 20.95 -1.55
CA TYR A 84 12.06 20.31 -1.45
C TYR A 84 12.04 18.98 -0.72
N ARG A 85 11.04 18.81 0.16
CA ARG A 85 10.82 17.58 0.94
C ARG A 85 10.03 16.50 0.21
N LEU A 86 9.55 16.76 -1.00
CA LEU A 86 8.92 15.74 -1.82
C LEU A 86 10.00 14.81 -2.39
N ASP A 87 10.18 13.63 -1.81
CA ASP A 87 11.05 12.59 -2.37
C ASP A 87 10.23 11.34 -2.77
N PRO A 88 10.14 11.01 -4.07
CA PRO A 88 9.47 9.78 -4.50
C PRO A 88 10.20 8.50 -4.07
N LEU A 89 11.47 8.58 -3.66
CA LEU A 89 12.25 7.42 -3.19
C LEU A 89 11.63 6.80 -1.93
N ASP A 90 11.05 7.62 -1.05
CA ASP A 90 10.40 7.17 0.19
C ASP A 90 9.28 6.17 -0.12
N PHE A 91 8.47 6.47 -1.14
CA PHE A 91 7.41 5.57 -1.60
C PHE A 91 7.94 4.34 -2.34
N THR A 92 9.08 4.43 -3.03
CA THR A 92 9.68 3.28 -3.73
C THR A 92 10.00 2.15 -2.75
N THR A 93 10.57 2.49 -1.60
CA THR A 93 10.87 1.52 -0.54
C THR A 93 9.60 0.93 0.05
N LEU A 94 8.58 1.76 0.28
CA LEU A 94 7.26 1.34 0.77
C LEU A 94 6.60 0.33 -0.17
N ILE A 95 6.54 0.64 -1.46
CA ILE A 95 5.97 -0.21 -2.51
C ILE A 95 6.70 -1.55 -2.59
N SER A 96 8.04 -1.52 -2.59
CA SER A 96 8.86 -2.74 -2.59
C SER A 96 8.64 -3.58 -1.32
N ASN A 97 8.36 -2.94 -0.18
CA ASN A 97 8.12 -3.64 1.06
C ASN A 97 6.78 -4.37 1.08
N LEU A 98 5.75 -3.76 0.50
CA LEU A 98 4.40 -4.31 0.42
C LEU A 98 4.27 -5.38 -0.68
N GLY A 99 4.52 -5.01 -1.94
CA GLY A 99 4.13 -5.79 -3.12
C GLY A 99 5.23 -6.65 -3.77
N GLY A 100 6.48 -6.51 -3.36
CA GLY A 100 7.63 -7.19 -4.01
C GLY A 100 8.26 -6.36 -5.12
N THR A 101 9.32 -6.87 -5.75
CA THR A 101 9.99 -6.16 -6.86
C THR A 101 9.04 -5.98 -8.04
N ARG A 102 9.07 -4.81 -8.69
CA ARG A 102 8.24 -4.38 -9.86
C ARG A 102 8.19 -5.35 -11.07
N ARG A 103 8.83 -6.52 -11.00
CA ARG A 103 8.93 -7.54 -12.07
C ARG A 103 8.80 -8.99 -11.62
N GLY A 104 8.38 -9.28 -10.39
CA GLY A 104 8.20 -10.69 -9.95
C GLY A 104 9.49 -11.51 -10.00
N VAL A 105 10.66 -10.87 -9.90
CA VAL A 105 11.93 -11.57 -9.79
C VAL A 105 12.09 -11.91 -8.33
N ALA A 106 11.70 -13.14 -7.96
CA ALA A 106 12.06 -13.71 -6.67
C ALA A 106 13.59 -13.63 -6.53
N PRO A 107 14.11 -13.21 -5.36
CA PRO A 107 15.55 -13.16 -5.16
C PRO A 107 16.16 -14.56 -5.37
N ALA A 108 17.40 -14.59 -5.85
CA ALA A 108 18.10 -15.82 -6.25
C ALA A 108 18.29 -16.82 -5.09
N ASP A 109 18.12 -16.38 -3.83
CA ASP A 109 18.17 -17.21 -2.63
C ASP A 109 16.81 -17.82 -2.24
N GLY A 110 15.74 -17.53 -3.00
CA GLY A 110 14.39 -18.06 -2.79
C GLY A 110 13.69 -17.54 -1.53
N ARG A 111 14.23 -16.51 -0.86
CA ARG A 111 13.66 -15.97 0.38
C ARG A 111 12.62 -14.90 0.10
N PRO A 112 11.48 -14.89 0.82
CA PRO A 112 10.45 -13.89 0.58
C PRO A 112 10.90 -12.49 1.03
N THR A 113 10.84 -11.53 0.12
CA THR A 113 11.33 -10.16 0.34
C THR A 113 10.26 -9.20 0.78
N SER A 114 9.03 -9.30 0.31
CA SER A 114 7.92 -8.40 0.65
C SER A 114 6.89 -9.03 1.58
N VAL A 115 5.93 -8.23 2.06
CA VAL A 115 4.78 -8.74 2.81
C VAL A 115 4.01 -9.73 1.94
N HIS A 116 3.71 -9.38 0.68
CA HIS A 116 3.02 -10.25 -0.26
C HIS A 116 3.78 -11.58 -0.47
N ASP A 117 5.09 -11.53 -0.74
CA ASP A 117 5.90 -12.74 -0.97
C ASP A 117 5.90 -13.66 0.24
N ARG A 118 5.90 -13.10 1.46
CA ARG A 118 5.88 -13.88 2.71
C ARG A 118 4.57 -14.62 2.88
N LEU A 119 3.44 -13.98 2.56
CA LEU A 119 2.13 -14.63 2.60
C LEU A 119 2.03 -15.76 1.56
N SER A 120 2.49 -15.51 0.34
CA SER A 120 2.60 -16.56 -0.69
C SER A 120 3.49 -17.71 -0.25
N TYR A 121 4.66 -17.41 0.31
CA TYR A 121 5.60 -18.43 0.78
C TYR A 121 5.03 -19.23 1.96
N ALA A 122 4.30 -18.59 2.87
CA ALA A 122 3.62 -19.27 3.97
C ALA A 122 2.64 -20.34 3.47
N ASP A 123 1.88 -20.00 2.44
CA ASP A 123 0.91 -20.88 1.83
C ASP A 123 1.56 -22.00 1.00
N ASP A 124 2.34 -21.61 -0.01
CA ASP A 124 2.92 -22.53 -1.01
C ASP A 124 3.93 -23.51 -0.38
N ARG A 125 4.76 -23.03 0.55
CA ARG A 125 5.84 -23.84 1.11
C ARG A 125 5.37 -24.65 2.30
N TRP A 126 4.63 -24.03 3.20
CA TRP A 126 4.36 -24.61 4.51
C TRP A 126 2.97 -25.23 4.57
N VAL A 127 1.90 -24.48 4.31
CA VAL A 127 0.53 -24.99 4.47
C VAL A 127 0.16 -26.01 3.40
N SER A 128 0.55 -25.78 2.14
CA SER A 128 0.38 -26.75 1.05
C SER A 128 1.05 -28.10 1.32
N SER A 129 2.12 -28.14 2.13
CA SER A 129 2.74 -29.41 2.56
C SER A 129 1.85 -30.19 3.53
N VAL A 130 1.00 -29.51 4.31
CA VAL A 130 0.01 -30.14 5.19
C VAL A 130 -1.15 -30.69 4.37
N ASP A 131 -1.58 -29.99 3.32
CA ASP A 131 -2.57 -30.52 2.37
C ASP A 131 -2.06 -31.76 1.65
N GLY A 132 -0.78 -31.76 1.25
CA GLY A 132 -0.12 -32.93 0.64
C GLY A 132 -0.25 -34.17 1.52
N MET A 133 0.06 -34.03 2.81
CA MET A 133 -0.11 -35.12 3.79
C MET A 133 -1.54 -35.67 3.85
N ILE A 134 -2.56 -34.79 3.84
CA ILE A 134 -3.97 -35.20 3.86
C ILE A 134 -4.34 -35.90 2.54
N LYS A 135 -3.97 -35.31 1.39
CA LYS A 135 -4.27 -35.87 0.05
C LYS A 135 -3.59 -37.21 -0.21
N GLU A 136 -2.40 -37.42 0.34
CA GLU A 136 -1.66 -38.69 0.28
C GLU A 136 -2.22 -39.76 1.24
N GLY A 137 -3.28 -39.44 2.00
CA GLY A 137 -3.95 -40.37 2.91
C GLY A 137 -3.13 -40.68 4.16
N HIS A 138 -2.15 -39.84 4.50
CA HIS A 138 -1.33 -40.01 5.72
C HIS A 138 -2.09 -39.60 6.98
N TRP A 139 -3.17 -38.83 6.82
CA TRP A 139 -4.14 -38.56 7.86
C TRP A 139 -5.55 -38.66 7.26
N GLY A 140 -6.45 -39.38 7.90
CA GLY A 140 -7.84 -39.49 7.45
C GLY A 140 -8.80 -39.74 8.60
N GLY A 141 -10.08 -39.43 8.40
CA GLY A 141 -11.17 -39.65 9.35
C GLY A 141 -11.81 -38.33 9.82
N PRO A 142 -12.80 -38.37 10.74
CA PRO A 142 -13.58 -37.17 11.10
C PRO A 142 -12.75 -35.99 11.64
N ALA A 143 -11.62 -36.30 12.28
CA ALA A 143 -10.65 -35.31 12.78
C ALA A 143 -9.96 -34.53 11.66
N GLU A 144 -9.53 -35.26 10.63
CA GLU A 144 -8.90 -34.70 9.45
C GLU A 144 -9.90 -33.87 8.66
N GLY A 145 -11.10 -34.42 8.38
CA GLY A 145 -12.15 -33.66 7.69
C GLY A 145 -12.52 -32.36 8.41
N SER A 146 -12.70 -32.40 9.73
CA SER A 146 -12.96 -31.18 10.53
C SER A 146 -11.81 -30.18 10.43
N PHE A 147 -10.56 -30.62 10.56
CA PHE A 147 -9.40 -29.76 10.46
C PHE A 147 -9.22 -29.16 9.05
N TYR A 148 -9.42 -29.98 8.02
CA TYR A 148 -9.35 -29.54 6.64
C TYR A 148 -10.44 -28.50 6.33
N ASP A 149 -11.71 -28.84 6.60
CA ASP A 149 -12.86 -28.01 6.24
C ASP A 149 -12.95 -26.70 7.07
N GLN A 150 -12.57 -26.74 8.35
CA GLN A 150 -12.73 -25.60 9.25
C GLN A 150 -11.47 -24.74 9.38
N PHE A 151 -10.29 -25.24 8.98
CA PHE A 151 -9.02 -24.52 9.18
C PHE A 151 -8.15 -24.44 7.93
N LEU A 152 -7.72 -25.56 7.34
CA LEU A 152 -6.81 -25.51 6.18
C LEU A 152 -7.47 -24.92 4.94
N HIS A 153 -8.67 -25.37 4.59
CA HIS A 153 -9.38 -24.84 3.44
C HIS A 153 -9.73 -23.35 3.62
N PRO A 154 -10.24 -22.88 4.79
CA PRO A 154 -10.41 -21.45 5.05
C PRO A 154 -9.10 -20.65 5.06
N PHE A 155 -7.97 -21.24 5.45
CA PHE A 155 -6.67 -20.57 5.40
C PHE A 155 -6.31 -20.13 3.98
N HIS A 156 -6.50 -21.00 2.98
CA HIS A 156 -6.24 -20.69 1.56
C HIS A 156 -7.08 -19.49 1.09
N GLY A 157 -8.35 -19.44 1.50
CA GLY A 157 -9.19 -18.28 1.24
C GLY A 157 -8.68 -17.01 1.93
N ALA A 158 -8.28 -17.12 3.20
CA ALA A 158 -7.81 -15.99 3.98
C ALA A 158 -6.49 -15.41 3.48
N VAL A 159 -5.51 -16.26 3.12
CA VAL A 159 -4.21 -15.80 2.61
C VAL A 159 -4.34 -15.09 1.27
N GLU A 160 -5.23 -15.54 0.36
CA GLU A 160 -5.53 -14.83 -0.88
C GLU A 160 -6.13 -13.45 -0.62
N GLN A 161 -7.08 -13.35 0.32
CA GLN A 161 -7.65 -12.05 0.70
C GLN A 161 -6.61 -11.12 1.33
N GLN A 162 -5.75 -11.64 2.21
CA GLN A 162 -4.68 -10.86 2.83
C GLN A 162 -3.66 -10.39 1.80
N LYS A 163 -3.26 -11.24 0.84
CA LYS A 163 -2.40 -10.87 -0.29
C LYS A 163 -3.03 -9.77 -1.14
N ALA A 164 -4.33 -9.86 -1.41
CA ALA A 164 -5.07 -8.83 -2.14
C ALA A 164 -4.98 -7.47 -1.42
N TYR A 165 -5.21 -7.44 -0.12
CA TYR A 165 -5.18 -6.20 0.67
C TYR A 165 -3.78 -5.58 0.69
N VAL A 166 -2.73 -6.40 0.79
CA VAL A 166 -1.33 -5.93 0.69
C VAL A 166 -1.04 -5.29 -0.67
N ARG A 167 -1.54 -5.87 -1.77
CA ARG A 167 -1.39 -5.28 -3.12
C ARG A 167 -2.12 -3.96 -3.25
N GLU A 168 -3.28 -3.83 -2.63
CA GLU A 168 -4.07 -2.60 -2.70
C GLU A 168 -3.44 -1.48 -1.87
N LEU A 169 -2.85 -1.79 -0.71
CA LEU A 169 -1.98 -0.85 -0.01
C LEU A 169 -0.77 -0.47 -0.87
N SER A 170 -0.21 -1.42 -1.65
CA SER A 170 0.87 -1.11 -2.60
C SER A 170 0.43 -0.16 -3.71
N LEU A 171 -0.81 -0.29 -4.20
CA LEU A 171 -1.41 0.62 -5.18
C LEU A 171 -1.52 2.04 -4.63
N VAL A 172 -2.00 2.18 -3.38
CA VAL A 172 -2.10 3.48 -2.71
C VAL A 172 -0.71 4.12 -2.61
N ALA A 173 0.29 3.35 -2.15
CA ALA A 173 1.67 3.81 -2.10
C ALA A 173 2.23 4.20 -3.49
N GLN A 174 1.89 3.44 -4.54
CA GLN A 174 2.26 3.74 -5.93
C GLN A 174 1.57 5.00 -6.46
N SER A 175 0.32 5.26 -6.05
CA SER A 175 -0.41 6.49 -6.40
C SER A 175 0.26 7.72 -5.79
N TYR A 176 0.68 7.67 -4.52
CA TYR A 176 1.48 8.74 -3.92
C TYR A 176 2.82 8.94 -4.64
N HIS A 177 3.53 7.84 -4.94
CA HIS A 177 4.79 7.90 -5.68
C HIS A 177 4.62 8.64 -7.01
N ASP A 178 3.62 8.25 -7.80
CA ASP A 178 3.42 8.79 -9.14
C ASP A 178 3.00 10.26 -9.11
N ALA A 179 2.20 10.65 -8.12
CA ALA A 179 1.82 12.04 -7.89
C ALA A 179 3.01 12.90 -7.50
N VAL A 180 3.85 12.44 -6.57
CA VAL A 180 5.05 13.17 -6.13
C VAL A 180 6.07 13.27 -7.27
N ALA A 181 6.26 12.20 -8.04
CA ALA A 181 7.13 12.21 -9.21
C ALA A 181 6.60 13.14 -10.32
N ALA A 182 5.28 13.19 -10.52
CA ALA A 182 4.63 14.11 -11.46
C ALA A 182 4.79 15.57 -11.02
N ALA A 183 4.42 15.89 -9.77
CA ALA A 183 4.58 17.21 -9.17
C ALA A 183 6.02 17.71 -9.28
N GLY A 184 7.00 16.85 -8.98
CA GLY A 184 8.42 17.19 -9.14
C GLY A 184 8.82 17.50 -10.58
N ARG A 185 8.30 16.76 -11.57
CA ARG A 185 8.53 17.07 -13.00
C ARG A 185 7.89 18.39 -13.40
N ASP A 186 6.67 18.65 -12.96
CA ASP A 186 5.93 19.84 -13.35
C ASP A 186 6.48 21.09 -12.67
N LEU A 187 6.92 21.03 -11.42
CA LEU A 187 7.64 22.12 -10.75
C LEU A 187 8.90 22.53 -11.51
N ARG A 188 9.67 21.56 -12.03
CA ARG A 188 10.85 21.86 -12.86
C ARG A 188 10.47 22.59 -14.14
N ARG A 189 9.43 22.13 -14.83
CA ARG A 189 8.91 22.79 -16.05
C ARG A 189 8.39 24.18 -15.77
N ILE A 190 7.65 24.37 -14.66
CA ILE A 190 7.19 25.71 -14.22
C ILE A 190 8.38 26.63 -13.97
N ALA A 191 9.41 26.15 -13.27
CA ALA A 191 10.60 26.94 -13.01
C ALA A 191 11.35 27.31 -14.31
N ASP A 192 11.49 26.36 -15.23
CA ASP A 192 12.12 26.58 -16.54
C ASP A 192 11.32 27.55 -17.42
N ALA A 193 10.00 27.42 -17.45
CA ALA A 193 9.11 28.35 -18.14
C ALA A 193 9.17 29.75 -17.54
N CYS A 194 9.20 29.86 -16.20
CA CYS A 194 9.36 31.15 -15.50
C CYS A 194 10.69 31.83 -15.88
N ILE A 195 11.80 31.10 -15.81
CA ILE A 195 13.14 31.60 -16.20
C ILE A 195 13.15 32.05 -17.66
N ALA A 196 12.65 31.22 -18.58
CA ALA A 196 12.60 31.54 -20.01
C ALA A 196 11.78 32.82 -20.27
N ARG A 197 10.61 32.95 -19.63
CA ARG A 197 9.77 34.14 -19.74
C ARG A 197 10.46 35.37 -19.16
N LEU A 198 11.13 35.25 -18.00
CA LEU A 198 11.91 36.34 -17.39
C LEU A 198 13.13 36.75 -18.24
N ASN A 199 13.69 35.85 -19.05
CA ASN A 199 14.72 36.14 -20.04
C ASN A 199 14.20 36.79 -21.33
N GLY A 200 12.88 36.91 -21.49
CA GLY A 200 12.25 37.63 -22.61
C GLY A 200 11.81 36.73 -23.76
N GLU A 201 11.84 35.40 -23.58
CA GLU A 201 11.32 34.47 -24.59
C GLU A 201 9.80 34.62 -24.76
N ARG A 202 9.36 34.92 -25.99
CA ARG A 202 7.95 35.24 -26.29
C ARG A 202 7.06 34.03 -26.61
N ASP A 203 7.62 32.83 -26.83
CA ASP A 203 6.88 31.66 -27.36
C ASP A 203 7.11 30.33 -26.64
N ARG A 204 7.36 30.33 -25.33
CA ARG A 204 7.30 29.07 -24.55
C ARG A 204 5.96 28.88 -23.86
N THR A 205 5.00 28.36 -24.62
CA THR A 205 3.85 27.65 -24.06
C THR A 205 4.33 26.25 -23.69
N GLU A 206 4.95 26.08 -22.53
CA GLU A 206 5.27 24.73 -22.07
C GLU A 206 3.99 24.03 -21.65
N LEU A 207 3.74 22.86 -22.26
CA LEU A 207 2.64 22.00 -21.89
C LEU A 207 2.97 21.36 -20.53
N ILE A 208 2.71 22.09 -19.45
CA ILE A 208 2.73 21.54 -18.10
C ILE A 208 1.53 20.60 -18.03
N THR A 209 1.80 19.32 -18.17
CA THR A 209 0.78 18.28 -18.15
C THR A 209 0.46 18.01 -16.68
N SER A 210 -0.48 18.75 -16.09
CA SER A 210 -1.02 18.34 -14.80
C SER A 210 -1.73 16.99 -15.03
N LEU A 211 -1.07 15.88 -14.71
CA LEU A 211 -1.67 14.55 -14.83
C LEU A 211 -2.93 14.52 -13.98
N SER A 212 -4.10 14.21 -14.56
CA SER A 212 -5.33 14.14 -13.77
C SER A 212 -5.20 13.08 -12.67
N VAL A 213 -5.96 13.24 -11.58
CA VAL A 213 -6.04 12.24 -10.49
C VAL A 213 -6.36 10.85 -11.05
N VAL A 214 -7.26 10.77 -12.03
CA VAL A 214 -7.62 9.53 -12.73
C VAL A 214 -6.42 8.93 -13.47
N SER A 215 -5.59 9.75 -14.11
CA SER A 215 -4.38 9.29 -14.80
C SER A 215 -3.34 8.73 -13.83
N ILE A 216 -3.19 9.34 -12.65
CA ILE A 216 -2.26 8.89 -11.60
C ILE A 216 -2.70 7.54 -11.06
N ILE A 217 -3.97 7.43 -10.63
CA ILE A 217 -4.51 6.19 -10.07
C ILE A 217 -4.58 5.10 -11.15
N GLY A 218 -5.01 5.44 -12.37
CA GLY A 218 -5.02 4.54 -13.52
C GLY A 218 -3.63 4.00 -13.87
N GLY A 219 -2.59 4.85 -13.80
CA GLY A 219 -1.20 4.43 -13.93
C GLY A 219 -0.79 3.44 -12.84
N ALA A 220 -1.14 3.70 -11.58
CA ALA A 220 -0.86 2.78 -10.47
C ALA A 220 -1.55 1.41 -10.66
N LEU A 221 -2.80 1.41 -11.13
CA LEU A 221 -3.57 0.20 -11.45
C LEU A 221 -2.91 -0.66 -12.55
N ALA A 222 -2.17 -0.06 -13.48
CA ALA A 222 -1.44 -0.80 -14.50
C ALA A 222 -0.25 -1.60 -13.92
N PHE A 223 0.32 -1.14 -12.81
CA PHE A 223 1.41 -1.85 -12.11
C PHE A 223 0.88 -2.83 -11.06
N PHE A 224 -0.21 -2.47 -10.39
CA PHE A 224 -0.84 -3.25 -9.34
C PHE A 224 -2.33 -3.38 -9.62
N PRO A 225 -2.74 -4.32 -10.51
CA PRO A 225 -4.15 -4.52 -10.77
C PRO A 225 -4.86 -4.95 -9.46
N PRO A 226 -6.08 -4.46 -9.23
CA PRO A 226 -6.88 -4.86 -8.09
C PRO A 226 -7.17 -6.36 -8.22
N PHE A 227 -7.24 -7.07 -7.09
CA PHE A 227 -7.60 -8.48 -7.14
C PHE A 227 -9.07 -8.61 -7.54
N ALA A 228 -9.34 -9.37 -8.61
CA ALA A 228 -10.71 -9.76 -8.91
C ALA A 228 -11.28 -10.55 -7.72
N THR A 229 -12.50 -10.20 -7.31
CA THR A 229 -13.22 -10.82 -6.20
C THR A 229 -13.15 -12.34 -6.29
N VAL A 230 -12.30 -12.97 -5.46
CA VAL A 230 -12.44 -14.39 -5.13
C VAL A 230 -13.84 -14.54 -4.54
N ALA A 231 -14.62 -15.54 -4.96
CA ALA A 231 -16.05 -15.63 -4.61
C ALA A 231 -16.31 -15.33 -3.11
N GLY A 232 -16.97 -14.21 -2.83
CA GLY A 232 -17.28 -13.74 -1.46
C GLY A 232 -16.31 -12.72 -0.83
N ALA A 233 -15.21 -12.35 -1.49
CA ALA A 233 -14.27 -11.33 -1.02
C ALA A 233 -14.55 -9.96 -1.66
N VAL A 234 -14.61 -8.90 -0.84
CA VAL A 234 -14.57 -7.51 -1.31
C VAL A 234 -13.17 -6.97 -1.06
N SER A 235 -12.59 -6.38 -2.11
CA SER A 235 -11.25 -5.83 -2.14
C SER A 235 -11.27 -4.35 -1.67
N LEU A 236 -10.20 -3.85 -1.07
CA LEU A 236 -10.02 -2.42 -0.75
C LEU A 236 -10.09 -1.59 -2.05
N GLY A 237 -9.57 -2.16 -3.13
CA GLY A 237 -9.58 -1.55 -4.45
C GLY A 237 -10.97 -1.22 -4.96
N ALA A 238 -12.07 -1.78 -4.43
CA ALA A 238 -13.42 -1.41 -4.85
C ALA A 238 -13.70 0.09 -4.70
N GLY A 239 -13.26 0.72 -3.59
CA GLY A 239 -13.41 2.16 -3.40
C GLY A 239 -12.61 2.96 -4.44
N ILE A 240 -11.32 2.69 -4.57
CA ILE A 240 -10.40 3.41 -5.47
C ILE A 240 -10.73 3.17 -6.96
N THR A 241 -11.05 1.94 -7.33
CA THR A 241 -11.43 1.57 -8.71
C THR A 241 -12.81 2.12 -9.07
N SER A 242 -13.76 2.14 -8.14
CA SER A 242 -15.07 2.77 -8.38
C SER A 242 -14.92 4.27 -8.63
N PHE A 243 -14.02 4.94 -7.90
CA PHE A 243 -13.69 6.35 -8.16
C PHE A 243 -13.10 6.55 -9.55
N VAL A 244 -12.11 5.73 -9.96
CA VAL A 244 -11.53 5.80 -11.31
C VAL A 244 -12.57 5.50 -12.39
N ALA A 245 -13.45 4.53 -12.17
CA ALA A 245 -14.50 4.20 -13.12
C ALA A 245 -15.57 5.29 -13.22
N SER A 246 -15.96 5.91 -12.10
CA SER A 246 -16.94 7.00 -12.08
C SER A 246 -16.39 8.29 -12.66
N GLU A 247 -15.13 8.61 -12.38
CA GLU A 247 -14.47 9.84 -12.85
C GLU A 247 -13.87 9.70 -14.25
N GLY A 248 -13.42 8.50 -14.63
CA GLY A 248 -12.92 8.20 -15.97
C GLY A 248 -14.03 8.11 -17.02
N ALA A 249 -15.30 7.95 -16.60
CA ALA A 249 -16.47 8.07 -17.46
C ALA A 249 -16.85 9.54 -17.74
N SER A 250 -16.29 10.49 -17.00
CA SER A 250 -16.43 11.93 -17.24
C SER A 250 -15.53 12.32 -18.42
N GLU A 251 -16.09 12.46 -19.61
CA GLU A 251 -15.41 12.65 -20.91
C GLU A 251 -14.51 13.91 -21.05
N ASP A 252 -14.32 14.72 -19.99
CA ASP A 252 -13.73 16.07 -20.08
C ASP A 252 -12.44 16.29 -19.25
N GLN A 253 -11.79 15.25 -18.73
CA GLN A 253 -10.50 15.41 -18.04
C GLN A 253 -9.32 15.58 -19.02
N THR A 254 -9.35 16.65 -19.81
CA THR A 254 -8.17 17.07 -20.56
C THR A 254 -7.11 17.58 -19.58
N PRO A 255 -5.82 17.21 -19.75
CA PRO A 255 -4.75 17.72 -18.90
C PRO A 255 -4.77 19.24 -18.96
N GLN A 256 -4.88 19.87 -17.78
CA GLN A 256 -4.96 21.32 -17.68
C GLN A 256 -3.64 21.91 -18.18
N ARG A 257 -3.71 22.63 -19.31
CA ARG A 257 -2.54 23.34 -19.82
C ARG A 257 -2.36 24.58 -18.98
N VAL A 258 -1.34 24.57 -18.13
CA VAL A 258 -0.92 25.79 -17.46
C VAL A 258 0.17 26.44 -18.31
N THR A 259 -0.09 27.68 -18.73
CA THR A 259 0.88 28.49 -19.47
C THR A 259 1.45 29.56 -18.53
N ILE A 260 2.77 29.72 -18.53
CA ILE A 260 3.40 30.87 -17.88
C ILE A 260 3.36 32.05 -18.87
N ASP A 261 2.52 33.03 -18.59
CA ASP A 261 2.24 34.17 -19.48
C ASP A 261 2.54 35.52 -18.81
N GLY A 262 2.81 36.53 -19.65
CA GLY A 262 3.03 37.91 -19.23
C GLY A 262 4.24 38.57 -19.88
N GLY A 263 4.09 39.84 -20.25
CA GLY A 263 5.21 40.68 -20.73
C GLY A 263 6.02 41.33 -19.60
N GLU A 264 5.37 41.51 -18.45
CA GLU A 264 5.92 42.16 -17.26
C GLU A 264 6.30 41.14 -16.18
N PRO A 265 7.36 41.39 -15.39
CA PRO A 265 7.87 40.44 -14.40
C PRO A 265 6.82 40.09 -13.35
N ARG A 266 5.96 41.04 -12.95
CA ARG A 266 4.85 40.78 -12.03
C ARG A 266 3.84 39.76 -12.59
N LEU A 267 3.44 39.89 -13.85
CA LEU A 267 2.47 38.99 -14.48
C LEU A 267 3.06 37.58 -14.65
N ILE A 268 4.33 37.49 -15.02
CA ILE A 268 5.06 36.22 -15.11
C ILE A 268 5.09 35.52 -13.74
N LEU A 269 5.44 36.24 -12.67
CA LEU A 269 5.44 35.68 -11.31
C LEU A 269 4.03 35.28 -10.85
N GLN A 270 2.99 36.04 -11.21
CA GLN A 270 1.60 35.72 -10.86
C GLN A 270 1.14 34.45 -11.57
N SER A 271 1.46 34.31 -12.86
CA SER A 271 1.17 33.12 -13.64
C SER A 271 1.93 31.89 -13.11
N THR A 272 3.19 32.09 -12.70
CA THR A 272 4.01 31.06 -12.02
C THR A 272 3.39 30.62 -10.70
N TRP A 273 2.93 31.58 -9.89
CA TRP A 273 2.24 31.31 -8.64
C TRP A 273 0.96 30.48 -8.83
N LEU A 274 0.13 30.85 -9.81
CA LEU A 274 -1.08 30.09 -10.17
C LEU A 274 -0.74 28.67 -10.64
N ALA A 275 0.36 28.50 -11.37
CA ALA A 275 0.81 27.18 -11.81
C ALA A 275 1.20 26.27 -10.64
N ILE A 276 1.92 26.82 -9.66
CA ILE A 276 2.29 26.07 -8.45
C ILE A 276 1.03 25.72 -7.63
N LEU A 277 0.07 26.64 -7.52
CA LEU A 277 -1.23 26.37 -6.88
C LEU A 277 -2.01 25.24 -7.57
N GLY A 278 -1.92 25.13 -8.90
CA GLY A 278 -2.50 24.03 -9.65
C GLY A 278 -1.95 22.67 -9.21
N ILE A 279 -0.63 22.59 -8.96
CA ILE A 279 0.00 21.35 -8.44
C ILE A 279 -0.48 21.06 -7.01
N GLU A 280 -0.59 22.07 -6.15
CA GLU A 280 -1.12 21.90 -4.80
C GLU A 280 -2.57 21.39 -4.81
N SER A 281 -3.42 21.96 -5.69
CA SER A 281 -4.80 21.50 -5.87
C SER A 281 -4.86 20.05 -6.31
N LEU A 282 -4.04 19.67 -7.30
CA LEU A 282 -3.98 18.29 -7.80
C LEU A 282 -3.55 17.29 -6.72
N LEU A 283 -2.57 17.65 -5.89
CA LEU A 283 -2.16 16.81 -4.76
C LEU A 283 -3.27 16.71 -3.71
N ALA A 284 -4.00 17.80 -3.43
CA ALA A 284 -5.13 17.80 -2.52
C ALA A 284 -6.32 16.99 -3.05
N ASP A 285 -6.61 17.05 -4.35
CA ASP A 285 -7.66 16.27 -5.00
C ASP A 285 -7.34 14.77 -4.97
N LEU A 286 -6.06 14.42 -5.16
CA LEU A 286 -5.59 13.05 -4.98
C LEU A 286 -5.67 12.58 -3.52
N ASP A 287 -5.25 13.42 -2.57
CA ASP A 287 -5.37 13.14 -1.13
C ASP A 287 -6.84 12.86 -0.76
N ASP A 288 -7.76 13.65 -1.29
CA ASP A 288 -9.19 13.48 -1.10
C ASP A 288 -9.72 12.18 -1.73
N ALA A 289 -9.30 11.87 -2.96
CA ALA A 289 -9.71 10.65 -3.64
C ALA A 289 -9.23 9.38 -2.90
N LEU A 290 -7.94 9.35 -2.54
CA LEU A 290 -7.35 8.25 -1.78
C LEU A 290 -7.94 8.15 -0.38
N GLY A 291 -8.15 9.28 0.30
CA GLY A 291 -8.74 9.33 1.62
C GLY A 291 -10.18 8.81 1.64
N ARG A 292 -11.00 9.18 0.65
CA ARG A 292 -12.37 8.63 0.51
C ARG A 292 -12.36 7.12 0.28
N GLY A 293 -11.51 6.64 -0.63
CA GLY A 293 -11.37 5.20 -0.90
C GLY A 293 -10.98 4.42 0.35
N LEU A 294 -9.88 4.81 1.00
CA LEU A 294 -9.39 4.16 2.21
C LEU A 294 -10.41 4.20 3.36
N ASN A 295 -11.11 5.33 3.55
CA ASN A 295 -12.13 5.43 4.58
C ASN A 295 -13.33 4.51 4.30
N GLN A 296 -13.78 4.43 3.04
CA GLN A 296 -14.83 3.49 2.65
C GLN A 296 -14.43 2.05 2.96
N ASP A 297 -13.16 1.71 2.72
CA ASP A 297 -12.63 0.38 2.98
C ASP A 297 -12.45 0.09 4.48
N LEU A 298 -12.04 1.07 5.29
CA LEU A 298 -11.92 0.91 6.74
C LEU A 298 -13.29 0.71 7.40
N GLN A 299 -14.31 1.43 6.94
CA GLN A 299 -15.66 1.39 7.52
C GLN A 299 -16.55 0.26 6.94
N GLY A 300 -16.16 -0.34 5.82
CA GLY A 300 -16.94 -1.37 5.14
C GLY A 300 -17.06 -2.67 5.93
N ARG A 301 -18.30 -3.14 6.11
CA ARG A 301 -18.57 -4.45 6.75
C ARG A 301 -18.02 -5.63 5.94
N SER A 302 -17.89 -5.44 4.63
CA SER A 302 -17.39 -6.43 3.68
C SER A 302 -15.89 -6.32 3.39
N SER A 303 -15.21 -5.31 3.95
CA SER A 303 -13.79 -5.03 3.69
C SER A 303 -12.91 -5.47 4.88
N PHE A 304 -12.31 -4.56 5.66
CA PHE A 304 -11.48 -4.92 6.81
C PHE A 304 -12.24 -5.68 7.90
N ALA A 305 -13.57 -5.59 7.94
CA ALA A 305 -14.43 -6.38 8.83
C ALA A 305 -14.84 -7.76 8.25
N SER A 306 -14.39 -8.10 7.03
CA SER A 306 -14.73 -9.37 6.37
C SER A 306 -14.32 -10.58 7.22
N PRO A 307 -15.22 -11.55 7.46
CA PRO A 307 -14.86 -12.82 8.08
C PRO A 307 -13.82 -13.60 7.26
N GLY A 308 -13.87 -13.50 5.93
CA GLY A 308 -12.95 -14.21 5.04
C GLY A 308 -11.50 -13.74 5.14
N LEU A 309 -11.26 -12.53 5.64
CA LEU A 309 -9.92 -11.98 5.85
C LEU A 309 -9.24 -12.56 7.10
N ARG A 310 -10.02 -13.23 7.97
CA ARG A 310 -9.58 -13.74 9.27
C ARG A 310 -9.55 -15.26 9.27
N LEU A 311 -8.52 -15.81 9.89
CA LEU A 311 -8.45 -17.24 10.17
C LEU A 311 -8.94 -17.50 11.59
N MET A 312 -10.01 -18.28 11.72
CA MET A 312 -10.48 -18.74 13.02
C MET A 312 -9.49 -19.73 13.62
N ARG A 313 -9.39 -19.72 14.95
CA ARG A 313 -8.67 -20.75 15.70
C ARG A 313 -9.35 -22.10 15.43
N PRO A 314 -8.61 -23.18 15.17
CA PRO A 314 -9.22 -24.46 14.84
C PRO A 314 -9.73 -25.20 16.08
N ASP A 315 -10.83 -25.94 15.94
CA ASP A 315 -11.43 -26.75 17.01
C ASP A 315 -10.44 -27.79 17.59
N ILE A 316 -9.51 -28.29 16.76
CA ILE A 316 -8.45 -29.21 17.22
C ILE A 316 -7.55 -28.58 18.30
N ALA A 317 -7.41 -27.25 18.31
CA ALA A 317 -6.65 -26.52 19.32
C ALA A 317 -7.44 -26.25 20.60
N ASP A 318 -8.76 -26.43 20.59
CA ASP A 318 -9.60 -26.28 21.77
C ASP A 318 -9.78 -27.60 22.51
N ARG A 319 -9.80 -28.73 21.76
CA ARG A 319 -9.97 -30.07 22.33
C ARG A 319 -9.03 -31.11 21.74
N PRO A 320 -7.69 -30.91 21.81
CA PRO A 320 -6.72 -31.83 21.21
C PRO A 320 -6.90 -33.28 21.69
N GLY A 321 -7.32 -33.45 22.96
CA GLY A 321 -7.59 -34.74 23.59
C GLY A 321 -8.70 -35.58 22.91
N GLU A 322 -9.70 -34.95 22.28
CA GLU A 322 -10.76 -35.66 21.55
C GLU A 322 -10.23 -36.35 20.29
N PHE A 323 -9.10 -35.88 19.77
CA PHE A 323 -8.44 -36.36 18.55
C PHE A 323 -7.27 -37.32 18.82
N THR A 324 -6.93 -37.58 20.09
CA THR A 324 -5.85 -38.50 20.50
C THR A 324 -6.20 -39.99 20.38
N ARG A 325 -7.45 -40.31 20.03
CA ARG A 325 -8.01 -41.66 20.11
C ARG A 325 -8.53 -42.12 18.75
N LEU A 326 -7.78 -43.01 18.10
CA LEU A 326 -8.35 -43.78 16.99
C LEU A 326 -9.18 -44.92 17.54
N THR A 327 -10.48 -44.88 17.29
CA THR A 327 -11.28 -46.09 17.37
C THR A 327 -10.97 -46.87 16.10
N ILE A 328 -9.99 -47.76 16.16
CA ILE A 328 -9.68 -48.69 15.07
C ILE A 328 -10.88 -49.63 14.95
N GLY A 329 -11.85 -49.23 14.13
CA GLY A 329 -12.98 -50.03 13.71
C GLY A 329 -12.60 -51.00 12.60
N SER A 330 -11.40 -51.55 12.62
CA SER A 330 -11.01 -52.58 11.65
C SER A 330 -11.64 -53.89 12.10
N ALA A 331 -12.58 -54.41 11.32
CA ALA A 331 -12.85 -55.83 11.37
C ALA A 331 -11.51 -56.59 11.15
N PRO A 332 -11.29 -57.75 11.77
CA PRO A 332 -10.06 -58.50 11.58
C PRO A 332 -9.83 -58.78 10.07
N GLY A 333 -8.70 -58.33 9.53
CA GLY A 333 -8.32 -58.57 8.12
C GLY A 333 -8.41 -57.37 7.18
N VAL A 334 -8.87 -56.20 7.64
CA VAL A 334 -8.83 -54.95 6.85
C VAL A 334 -7.38 -54.42 6.80
N PRO A 335 -6.76 -54.25 5.62
CA PRO A 335 -5.46 -53.61 5.48
C PRO A 335 -5.44 -52.26 6.21
N LEU A 336 -4.30 -51.86 6.80
CA LEU A 336 -4.20 -50.57 7.50
C LEU A 336 -4.65 -49.39 6.62
N ALA A 337 -4.44 -49.49 5.30
CA ALA A 337 -4.89 -48.53 4.28
C ALA A 337 -6.43 -48.38 4.15
N GLU A 338 -7.19 -49.35 4.64
CA GLU A 338 -8.66 -49.38 4.62
C GLU A 338 -9.27 -49.13 6.01
N SER A 339 -8.43 -48.81 7.02
CA SER A 339 -8.89 -48.45 8.36
C SER A 339 -9.62 -47.10 8.33
N PRO A 340 -10.77 -46.94 9.00
CA PRO A 340 -11.55 -45.70 8.99
C PRO A 340 -10.83 -44.50 9.64
N VAL A 341 -9.68 -44.74 10.29
CA VAL A 341 -8.77 -43.69 10.73
C VAL A 341 -7.32 -44.17 10.57
N VAL A 342 -6.52 -43.46 9.77
CA VAL A 342 -5.08 -43.67 9.56
C VAL A 342 -4.39 -42.35 9.87
N ALA A 343 -3.30 -42.40 10.63
CA ALA A 343 -2.52 -41.22 11.01
C ALA A 343 -1.03 -41.57 11.06
N SER A 344 -0.22 -40.97 10.19
CA SER A 344 1.24 -40.99 10.29
C SER A 344 1.68 -40.02 11.38
N ILE A 345 2.11 -40.55 12.53
CA ILE A 345 2.54 -39.75 13.70
C ILE A 345 3.70 -38.82 13.32
N VAL A 346 4.63 -39.29 12.47
CA VAL A 346 5.78 -38.50 12.01
C VAL A 346 5.32 -37.32 11.15
N ASP A 347 4.39 -37.55 10.23
CA ASP A 347 3.92 -36.48 9.34
C ASP A 347 3.03 -35.50 10.09
N LEU A 348 2.19 -35.96 11.02
CA LEU A 348 1.43 -35.07 11.92
C LEU A 348 2.34 -34.21 12.79
N TYR A 349 3.39 -34.81 13.36
CA TYR A 349 4.38 -34.06 14.13
C TYR A 349 5.10 -33.03 13.25
N ARG A 350 5.49 -33.42 12.03
CA ARG A 350 6.15 -32.51 11.07
C ARG A 350 5.20 -31.39 10.61
N ALA A 351 3.94 -31.71 10.35
CA ALA A 351 2.91 -30.74 10.00
C ALA A 351 2.75 -29.69 11.10
N GLY A 352 2.70 -30.11 12.36
CA GLY A 352 2.56 -29.17 13.48
C GLY A 352 3.84 -28.41 13.83
N TYR A 353 4.96 -29.12 14.01
CA TYR A 353 6.22 -28.56 14.52
C TYR A 353 7.02 -27.79 13.46
N VAL A 354 6.95 -28.21 12.20
CA VAL A 354 7.74 -27.62 11.11
C VAL A 354 6.85 -26.75 10.22
N ASN A 355 5.77 -27.31 9.67
CA ASN A 355 5.02 -26.63 8.63
C ASN A 355 4.18 -25.47 9.20
N LEU A 356 3.23 -25.74 10.10
CA LEU A 356 2.37 -24.68 10.65
C LEU A 356 3.14 -23.66 11.49
N ALA A 357 4.18 -24.09 12.20
CA ALA A 357 5.10 -23.18 12.89
C ALA A 357 5.91 -22.31 11.90
N GLY A 358 6.36 -22.88 10.78
CA GLY A 358 7.04 -22.15 9.71
C GLY A 358 6.13 -21.12 9.04
N ALA A 359 4.86 -21.47 8.80
CA ALA A 359 3.86 -20.54 8.29
C ALA A 359 3.61 -19.38 9.27
N ALA A 360 3.44 -19.68 10.57
CA ALA A 360 3.25 -18.66 11.60
C ALA A 360 4.43 -17.67 11.65
N TYR A 361 5.66 -18.19 11.56
CA TYR A 361 6.87 -17.36 11.51
C TYR A 361 6.88 -16.39 10.31
N GLU A 362 6.45 -16.84 9.13
CA GLU A 362 6.36 -15.96 7.96
C GLU A 362 5.28 -14.88 8.11
N TYR A 363 4.16 -15.21 8.76
CA TYR A 363 3.12 -14.24 9.12
C TYR A 363 3.60 -13.18 10.11
N ASP A 364 4.36 -13.57 11.15
CA ASP A 364 4.95 -12.60 12.09
C ASP A 364 5.94 -11.66 11.39
N ARG A 365 6.76 -12.21 10.47
CA ARG A 365 7.67 -11.42 9.64
C ARG A 365 6.93 -10.48 8.70
N ALA A 366 5.84 -10.95 8.08
CA ALA A 366 4.98 -10.14 7.22
C ALA A 366 4.35 -8.99 8.02
N ALA A 367 3.80 -9.27 9.21
CA ALA A 367 3.22 -8.27 10.10
C ALA A 367 4.27 -7.25 10.58
N ALA A 368 5.46 -7.68 10.97
CA ALA A 368 6.54 -6.78 11.37
C ALA A 368 6.97 -5.86 10.21
N LYS A 369 7.04 -6.41 8.99
CA LYS A 369 7.42 -5.64 7.80
C LYS A 369 6.33 -4.64 7.40
N LEU A 370 5.07 -5.05 7.47
CA LEU A 370 3.92 -4.18 7.25
C LEU A 370 3.83 -3.05 8.29
N GLY A 371 4.10 -3.35 9.57
CA GLY A 371 4.15 -2.32 10.62
C GLY A 371 5.29 -1.30 10.45
N ALA A 372 6.32 -1.63 9.66
CA ALA A 372 7.39 -0.70 9.30
C ALA A 372 7.06 0.16 8.06
N CYS A 373 5.95 -0.12 7.37
CA CYS A 373 5.48 0.61 6.19
C CYS A 373 4.86 1.96 6.59
N THR A 374 5.71 2.91 6.97
CA THR A 374 5.30 4.27 7.37
C THR A 374 5.64 5.28 6.27
N ILE A 375 4.82 6.32 6.16
CA ILE A 375 5.02 7.44 5.23
C ILE A 375 5.65 8.57 6.03
N ALA A 376 6.76 9.12 5.53
CA ALA A 376 7.54 10.10 6.26
C ALA A 376 6.74 11.39 6.56
N HIS A 377 6.98 11.98 7.73
CA HIS A 377 6.27 13.17 8.22
C HIS A 377 6.24 14.37 7.25
N PRO A 378 7.29 14.67 6.45
CA PRO A 378 7.20 15.76 5.49
C PRO A 378 6.14 15.55 4.40
N LEU A 379 5.84 14.30 4.06
CA LEU A 379 4.85 13.93 3.04
C LEU A 379 3.41 14.02 3.58
N THR A 380 3.22 13.91 4.91
CA THR A 380 1.89 14.05 5.52
C THR A 380 1.32 15.46 5.39
N ARG A 381 2.16 16.48 5.12
CA ARG A 381 1.68 17.83 4.81
C ARG A 381 0.94 17.89 3.47
N PHE A 382 1.37 17.10 2.49
CA PHE A 382 0.76 17.07 1.16
C PHE A 382 -0.41 16.11 1.07
N PHE A 383 -0.45 15.10 1.95
CA PHE A 383 -1.49 14.09 2.01
C PHE A 383 -2.09 13.94 3.42
N PRO A 384 -2.66 15.02 4.01
CA PRO A 384 -3.11 15.02 5.39
C PRO A 384 -4.33 14.12 5.66
N ARG A 385 -5.15 13.80 4.65
CA ARG A 385 -6.38 13.02 4.84
C ARG A 385 -6.16 11.54 4.60
N SER A 386 -5.40 11.19 3.57
CA SER A 386 -5.21 9.80 3.13
C SER A 386 -4.09 9.08 3.88
N VAL A 387 -3.02 9.77 4.31
CA VAL A 387 -1.91 9.10 5.01
C VAL A 387 -2.31 8.51 6.37
N PRO A 388 -3.05 9.21 7.25
CA PRO A 388 -3.50 8.61 8.51
C PRO A 388 -4.35 7.36 8.30
N LEU A 389 -5.24 7.38 7.30
CA LEU A 389 -6.08 6.24 6.94
C LEU A 389 -5.27 5.08 6.35
N PHE A 390 -4.21 5.38 5.59
CA PHE A 390 -3.28 4.38 5.10
C PHE A 390 -2.55 3.68 6.27
N HIS A 391 -2.07 4.45 7.25
CA HIS A 391 -1.46 3.88 8.46
C HIS A 391 -2.45 3.04 9.27
N GLU A 392 -3.68 3.52 9.44
CA GLU A 392 -4.74 2.76 10.09
C GLU A 392 -5.03 1.43 9.35
N ALA A 393 -5.10 1.45 8.03
CA ALA A 393 -5.29 0.26 7.21
C ALA A 393 -4.12 -0.73 7.35
N CYS A 394 -2.88 -0.23 7.40
CA CYS A 394 -1.72 -1.06 7.72
C CYS A 394 -1.83 -1.69 9.12
N ASP A 395 -2.19 -0.91 10.15
CA ASP A 395 -2.28 -1.38 11.54
C ASP A 395 -3.38 -2.45 11.72
N VAL A 396 -4.53 -2.26 11.10
CA VAL A 396 -5.62 -3.25 11.10
C VAL A 396 -5.13 -4.56 10.48
N LEU A 397 -4.47 -4.49 9.32
CA LEU A 397 -3.95 -5.67 8.64
C LEU A 397 -2.81 -6.33 9.45
N VAL A 398 -1.94 -5.57 10.10
CA VAL A 398 -0.93 -6.10 11.04
C VAL A 398 -1.60 -6.92 12.14
N GLY A 399 -2.69 -6.41 12.73
CA GLY A 399 -3.47 -7.15 13.72
C GLY A 399 -4.02 -8.47 13.19
N ILE A 400 -4.56 -8.46 11.97
CA ILE A 400 -5.08 -9.67 11.30
C ILE A 400 -3.97 -10.69 11.05
N LEU A 401 -2.82 -10.27 10.51
CA LEU A 401 -1.69 -11.16 10.23
C LEU A 401 -1.14 -11.79 11.52
N ARG A 402 -1.05 -11.03 12.60
CA ARG A 402 -0.64 -11.56 13.92
C ARG A 402 -1.65 -12.55 14.48
N ASN A 403 -2.94 -12.31 14.32
CA ASN A 403 -3.98 -13.25 14.74
C ASN A 403 -3.90 -14.55 13.92
N THR A 404 -3.70 -14.46 12.60
CA THR A 404 -3.48 -15.64 11.75
C THR A 404 -2.23 -16.42 12.17
N SER A 405 -1.13 -15.74 12.48
CA SER A 405 0.08 -16.37 13.07
C SER A 405 -0.25 -17.13 14.36
N GLY A 406 -1.00 -16.52 15.28
CA GLY A 406 -1.48 -17.16 16.50
C GLY A 406 -2.30 -18.41 16.24
N SER A 407 -3.27 -18.34 15.31
CA SER A 407 -4.10 -19.49 14.92
C SER A 407 -3.28 -20.63 14.30
N LEU A 408 -2.28 -20.32 13.47
CA LEU A 408 -1.34 -21.30 12.91
C LEU A 408 -0.47 -21.96 13.98
N ALA A 409 0.04 -21.18 14.94
CA ALA A 409 0.84 -21.69 16.05
C ALA A 409 0.00 -22.59 16.98
N ASP A 410 -1.25 -22.21 17.26
CA ASP A 410 -2.19 -23.00 18.06
C ASP A 410 -2.53 -24.32 17.37
N ALA A 411 -2.83 -24.28 16.07
CA ALA A 411 -3.04 -25.47 15.24
C ALA A 411 -1.81 -26.39 15.27
N GLY A 412 -0.61 -25.82 15.10
CA GLY A 412 0.64 -26.57 15.11
C GLY A 412 0.90 -27.28 16.44
N ARG A 413 0.69 -26.57 17.57
CA ARG A 413 0.80 -27.16 18.91
C ARG A 413 -0.20 -28.29 19.11
N ALA A 414 -1.43 -28.12 18.64
CA ALA A 414 -2.46 -29.15 18.73
C ALA A 414 -2.09 -30.42 17.95
N LEU A 415 -1.59 -30.29 16.72
CA LEU A 415 -1.13 -31.44 15.92
C LEU A 415 0.06 -32.16 16.58
N VAL A 416 1.01 -31.42 17.15
CA VAL A 416 2.12 -32.01 17.91
C VAL A 416 1.59 -32.75 19.15
N GLN A 417 0.62 -32.17 19.87
CA GLN A 417 0.01 -32.82 21.02
C GLN A 417 -0.70 -34.11 20.61
N VAL A 418 -1.47 -34.09 19.52
CA VAL A 418 -2.14 -35.29 18.98
C VAL A 418 -1.12 -36.36 18.59
N ALA A 419 -0.04 -35.99 17.91
CA ALA A 419 1.03 -36.91 17.52
C ALA A 419 1.75 -37.53 18.73
N THR A 420 2.03 -36.74 19.76
CA THR A 420 2.81 -37.18 20.93
C THR A 420 2.00 -37.91 22.00
N SER A 421 0.69 -37.65 22.10
CA SER A 421 -0.21 -38.30 23.06
C SER A 421 -1.03 -39.45 22.46
N TYR A 422 -0.66 -39.87 21.26
CA TYR A 422 -1.33 -40.93 20.52
C TYR A 422 -1.34 -42.27 21.29
N GLN A 423 -2.54 -42.81 21.55
CA GLN A 423 -2.72 -44.11 22.22
C GLN A 423 -3.38 -45.12 21.29
N PRO A 424 -2.69 -46.20 20.88
CA PRO A 424 -3.32 -47.28 20.12
C PRO A 424 -4.30 -48.05 21.03
N ARG A 425 -5.59 -47.98 20.74
CA ARG A 425 -6.61 -48.79 21.41
C ARG A 425 -6.70 -50.17 20.74
N THR A 426 -5.92 -51.14 21.20
CA THR A 426 -6.25 -52.54 20.93
C THR A 426 -7.51 -52.90 21.72
N ARG A 427 -8.62 -53.20 21.02
CA ARG A 427 -9.74 -53.91 21.66
C ARG A 427 -9.19 -55.25 22.14
N SER A 428 -9.02 -55.42 23.46
CA SER A 428 -8.79 -56.73 24.06
C SER A 428 -10.05 -57.55 23.82
N TYR A 429 -10.01 -58.49 22.89
CA TYR A 429 -11.00 -59.55 22.85
C TYR A 429 -10.88 -60.31 24.17
N GLY A 430 -11.89 -60.22 25.02
CA GLY A 430 -12.03 -61.13 26.15
C GLY A 430 -12.05 -62.57 25.62
N PRO A 431 -11.61 -63.56 26.43
CA PRO A 431 -11.53 -64.94 25.99
C PRO A 431 -12.87 -65.40 25.42
N ALA A 432 -12.83 -66.00 24.24
CA ALA A 432 -14.01 -66.52 23.56
C ALA A 432 -14.84 -67.38 24.53
N PRO A 433 -16.18 -67.22 24.57
CA PRO A 433 -17.00 -68.08 25.40
C PRO A 433 -16.81 -69.54 24.96
N PRO A 434 -16.72 -70.49 25.89
CA PRO A 434 -16.39 -71.87 25.55
C PRO A 434 -17.45 -72.44 24.61
N THR A 435 -17.00 -72.91 23.45
CA THR A 435 -17.81 -73.61 22.46
C THR A 435 -18.47 -74.83 23.09
N ARG A 436 -19.82 -74.81 23.18
CA ARG A 436 -20.61 -76.00 23.52
C ARG A 436 -20.40 -77.06 22.45
N SER A 437 -19.63 -78.10 22.77
CA SER A 437 -19.48 -79.28 21.92
C SER A 437 -20.82 -80.02 21.85
N TRP A 438 -21.47 -80.02 20.70
CA TRP A 438 -22.56 -80.95 20.40
C TRP A 438 -21.96 -82.33 20.15
N LYS A 439 -21.83 -83.14 21.20
CA LYS A 439 -21.59 -84.58 21.04
C LYS A 439 -22.86 -85.24 20.53
N ALA A 440 -22.76 -85.85 19.34
CA ALA A 440 -23.74 -86.77 18.79
C ALA A 440 -24.01 -87.92 19.77
N ARG A 441 -25.26 -88.14 20.17
CA ARG A 441 -25.73 -89.40 20.75
C ARG A 441 -26.43 -90.21 19.67
N ARG A 442 -25.76 -91.24 19.18
CA ARG A 442 -26.39 -92.36 18.46
C ARG A 442 -26.99 -93.33 19.50
N ILE A 443 -28.30 -93.55 19.35
CA ILE A 443 -29.03 -94.84 19.35
C ILE A 443 -29.11 -95.64 20.66
N LEU A 444 -30.34 -95.99 21.06
CA LEU A 444 -30.81 -97.39 21.19
C LEU A 444 -32.35 -97.47 21.25
N ARG A 445 -32.92 -98.18 20.26
CA ARG A 445 -34.23 -98.85 20.30
C ARG A 445 -34.08 -100.15 21.09
N THR A 446 -35.16 -100.55 21.80
CA THR A 446 -35.66 -101.88 22.25
C THR A 446 -36.25 -101.68 23.66
N ASN A 447 -37.49 -102.03 24.02
CA ASN A 447 -38.57 -102.84 23.43
C ASN A 447 -39.91 -102.15 23.65
#